data_AF-H0V040-F1
#
_entry.id   AF-H0V040-F1
#
_cell.length_a   1.000
_cell.length_b   1.000
_cell.length_c   1.000
_cell.angle_alpha   90.00
_cell.angle_beta   90.00
_cell.angle_gamma   90.00
#
_symmetry.space_group_name_H-M   'P 1'
#
loop_
_entity.id
_entity.type
_entity.pdbx_description
1 polymer ?
#
loop_
_entity_poly.entity_id
_entity_poly.type
_entity_poly.pdbx_seq_one_letter_code
_entity_poly.pdbx_strand_id
1 'polypeptide(L)'
;MESVGALTIFMLFILFVNVQETDHRPPSRKCPRIREKCEFRERDQCTRDSECLDNQKCCVFSCGRKCFDLQEDVCSLPKETGFCMAFFRRWWYNEKNNTCDMFIYGGCQGNNNNFQTESMCENFCKKSHFAQ
;
A
#
# COMPACT_ATOMS: atom_id res chain seq x y z
N MET A 1 20.55 -53.22 -0.07
CA MET A 1 20.52 -52.29 -1.23
C MET A 1 19.38 -51.32 -0.96
N GLU A 2 19.59 -50.35 -0.07
CA GLU A 2 18.54 -49.41 0.31
C GLU A 2 19.07 -47.99 0.27
N SER A 3 18.22 -47.10 -0.22
CA SER A 3 18.17 -45.68 0.14
C SER A 3 19.28 -44.74 -0.36
N VAL A 4 19.63 -44.79 -1.65
CA VAL A 4 20.31 -43.65 -2.32
C VAL A 4 19.29 -42.73 -3.02
N GLY A 5 18.07 -43.22 -3.27
CA GLY A 5 17.01 -42.47 -3.94
C GLY A 5 16.29 -41.44 -3.04
N ALA A 6 16.37 -41.56 -1.72
CA ALA A 6 15.68 -40.63 -0.81
C ALA A 6 16.46 -39.32 -0.62
N LEU A 7 17.80 -39.37 -0.61
CA LEU A 7 18.68 -38.22 -0.38
C LEU A 7 18.67 -37.22 -1.55
N THR A 8 18.56 -37.71 -2.79
CA THR A 8 18.46 -36.85 -3.99
C THR A 8 17.10 -36.16 -4.09
N ILE A 9 16.04 -36.85 -3.68
CA ILE A 9 14.68 -36.29 -3.61
C ILE A 9 14.59 -35.23 -2.51
N PHE A 10 15.18 -35.47 -1.33
CA PHE A 10 15.22 -34.50 -0.22
C PHE A 10 15.97 -33.21 -0.60
N MET A 11 17.06 -33.32 -1.36
CA MET A 11 17.82 -32.16 -1.84
C MET A 11 17.06 -31.34 -2.89
N LEU A 12 16.25 -31.98 -3.73
CA LEU A 12 15.36 -31.27 -4.65
C LEU A 12 14.28 -30.51 -3.88
N PHE A 13 13.69 -31.11 -2.84
CA PHE A 13 12.75 -30.40 -1.95
C PHE A 13 13.40 -29.17 -1.28
N ILE A 14 14.66 -29.23 -0.84
CA ILE A 14 15.37 -28.07 -0.26
C ILE A 14 15.59 -26.93 -1.28
N LEU A 15 15.78 -27.26 -2.56
CA LEU A 15 15.90 -26.27 -3.63
C LEU A 15 14.54 -25.67 -4.03
N PHE A 16 13.45 -26.45 -3.95
CA PHE A 16 12.09 -25.98 -4.26
C PHE A 16 11.38 -25.27 -3.10
N VAL A 17 11.79 -25.46 -1.84
CA VAL A 17 11.19 -24.81 -0.65
C VAL A 17 11.62 -23.33 -0.49
N ASN A 18 12.48 -22.81 -1.37
CA ASN A 18 12.80 -21.37 -1.44
C ASN A 18 12.00 -20.64 -2.54
N VAL A 19 10.85 -21.18 -2.98
CA VAL A 19 9.81 -20.29 -3.52
C VAL A 19 9.27 -19.52 -2.33
N GLN A 20 9.88 -18.37 -2.09
CA GLN A 20 9.30 -17.32 -1.26
C GLN A 20 7.95 -17.04 -1.91
N GLU A 21 6.89 -17.47 -1.24
CA GLU A 21 5.52 -17.22 -1.60
C GLU A 21 5.37 -15.70 -1.63
N THR A 22 5.63 -15.12 -2.81
CA THR A 22 5.30 -13.72 -3.09
C THR A 22 3.82 -13.61 -2.78
N ASP A 23 3.51 -12.91 -1.70
CA ASP A 23 2.16 -12.62 -1.21
C ASP A 23 1.38 -11.89 -2.31
N HIS A 24 0.91 -12.64 -3.30
CA HIS A 24 -0.01 -12.16 -4.32
C HIS A 24 -1.38 -12.13 -3.66
N ARG A 25 -1.56 -11.19 -2.73
CA ARG A 25 -2.85 -10.86 -2.16
C ARG A 25 -3.83 -10.67 -3.32
N PRO A 26 -4.95 -11.42 -3.36
CA PRO A 26 -5.88 -11.32 -4.47
C PRO A 26 -6.30 -9.86 -4.67
N PRO A 27 -6.30 -9.34 -5.91
CA PRO A 27 -6.58 -7.94 -6.16
C PRO A 27 -7.97 -7.59 -5.63
N SER A 28 -8.01 -6.67 -4.66
CA SER A 28 -9.26 -6.23 -4.06
C SER A 28 -10.07 -5.48 -5.11
N ARG A 29 -11.22 -6.01 -5.54
CA ARG A 29 -12.11 -5.32 -6.51
C ARG A 29 -12.79 -4.08 -5.93
N LYS A 30 -12.60 -3.80 -4.64
CA LYS A 30 -13.28 -2.75 -3.88
C LYS A 30 -12.27 -1.71 -3.39
N CYS A 31 -12.69 -0.46 -3.41
CA CYS A 31 -11.95 0.64 -2.82
C CYS A 31 -11.58 0.33 -1.35
N PRO A 32 -10.39 0.76 -0.90
CA PRO A 32 -10.04 0.64 0.50
C PRO A 32 -11.02 1.39 1.40
N ARG A 33 -11.19 0.88 2.63
CA ARG A 33 -12.06 1.50 3.63
C ARG A 33 -11.23 2.06 4.77
N ILE A 34 -10.94 3.36 4.70
CA ILE A 34 -10.39 4.12 5.82
C ILE A 34 -11.58 4.68 6.61
N ARG A 35 -11.67 4.35 7.91
CA ARG A 35 -12.76 4.77 8.80
C ARG A 35 -12.37 5.87 9.78
N GLU A 36 -11.11 6.27 9.75
CA GLU A 36 -10.58 7.30 10.63
C GLU A 36 -11.14 8.68 10.28
N LYS A 37 -11.21 9.55 11.29
CA LYS A 37 -11.69 10.92 11.11
C LYS A 37 -10.65 11.77 10.38
N CYS A 38 -11.11 12.60 9.47
CA CYS A 38 -10.29 13.63 8.84
C CYS A 38 -10.17 14.85 9.73
N GLU A 39 -8.96 15.39 9.85
CA GLU A 39 -8.69 16.71 10.41
C GLU A 39 -9.25 17.80 9.49
N PHE A 40 -9.04 17.65 8.19
CA PHE A 40 -9.62 18.52 7.16
C PHE A 40 -9.95 17.71 5.91
N ARG A 41 -10.94 18.15 5.13
CA ARG A 41 -11.22 17.53 3.83
C ARG A 41 -10.15 17.93 2.82
N GLU A 42 -9.59 16.95 2.13
CA GLU A 42 -8.69 17.20 1.01
C GLU A 42 -9.50 17.59 -0.24
N ARG A 43 -8.83 18.23 -1.20
CA ARG A 43 -9.43 18.46 -2.51
C ARG A 43 -9.56 17.13 -3.24
N ASP A 44 -10.76 16.86 -3.74
CA ASP A 44 -11.03 15.70 -4.60
C ASP A 44 -10.29 15.86 -5.94
N GLN A 45 -9.56 14.82 -6.33
CA GLN A 45 -8.86 14.72 -7.62
C GLN A 45 -9.76 14.14 -8.72
N CYS A 46 -10.81 13.43 -8.32
CA CYS A 46 -11.79 12.82 -9.22
C CYS A 46 -13.17 12.82 -8.55
N THR A 47 -14.21 12.69 -9.36
CA THR A 47 -15.59 12.50 -8.89
C THR A 47 -16.18 11.14 -9.30
N ARG A 48 -15.63 10.54 -10.36
CA ARG A 48 -16.07 9.27 -10.98
C ARG A 48 -14.90 8.53 -11.61
N ASP A 49 -15.05 7.22 -11.78
CA ASP A 49 -13.98 6.34 -12.28
C ASP A 49 -13.47 6.74 -13.67
N SER A 50 -14.32 7.28 -14.54
CA SER A 50 -13.95 7.69 -15.91
C SER A 50 -13.00 8.89 -16.00
N GLU A 51 -12.75 9.60 -14.89
CA GLU A 51 -11.79 10.70 -14.83
C GLU A 51 -10.36 10.20 -14.51
N CYS A 52 -10.24 8.94 -14.11
CA CYS A 52 -8.97 8.31 -13.78
C CYS A 52 -8.37 7.61 -15.00
N LEU A 53 -7.04 7.47 -15.00
CA LEU A 53 -6.33 6.82 -16.09
C LEU A 53 -6.47 5.30 -15.99
N ASP A 54 -6.43 4.63 -17.12
CA ASP A 54 -6.49 3.17 -17.24
C ASP A 54 -7.74 2.59 -16.55
N ASN A 55 -7.57 1.55 -15.72
CA ASN A 55 -8.65 0.89 -14.98
C ASN A 55 -8.72 1.34 -13.52
N GLN A 56 -8.17 2.52 -13.21
CA GLN A 56 -8.23 3.09 -11.86
C GLN A 56 -9.65 3.45 -11.46
N LYS A 57 -9.92 3.44 -10.15
CA LYS A 57 -11.21 3.84 -9.60
C LYS A 57 -11.11 5.13 -8.80
N CYS A 58 -12.18 5.91 -8.82
CA CYS A 58 -12.29 7.11 -8.01
C CYS A 58 -12.76 6.75 -6.60
N CYS A 59 -11.81 6.43 -5.73
CA CYS A 59 -12.04 5.98 -4.37
C CYS A 59 -11.95 7.15 -3.37
N VAL A 60 -12.75 7.09 -2.31
CA VAL A 60 -12.49 7.92 -1.12
C VAL A 60 -11.28 7.32 -0.42
N PHE A 61 -10.16 8.04 -0.42
CA PHE A 61 -8.89 7.57 0.12
C PHE A 61 -8.24 8.65 0.98
N SER A 62 -7.82 8.28 2.18
CA SER A 62 -7.51 9.19 3.29
C SER A 62 -8.67 10.18 3.52
N CYS A 63 -8.57 11.41 3.02
CA CYS A 63 -9.52 12.48 3.31
C CYS A 63 -10.05 13.22 2.09
N GLY A 64 -9.95 12.62 0.91
CA GLY A 64 -10.55 13.10 -0.34
C GLY A 64 -10.75 11.96 -1.33
N ARG A 65 -11.30 12.27 -2.50
CA ARG A 65 -11.39 11.32 -3.61
C ARG A 65 -10.13 11.35 -4.44
N LYS A 66 -9.54 10.19 -4.70
CA LYS A 66 -8.32 10.01 -5.49
C LYS A 66 -8.51 8.90 -6.50
N CYS A 67 -7.82 9.01 -7.63
CA CYS A 67 -7.68 7.92 -8.56
C CYS A 67 -6.77 6.86 -7.94
N PHE A 68 -7.29 5.64 -7.83
CA PHE A 68 -6.66 4.57 -7.07
C PHE A 68 -6.54 3.33 -7.95
N ASP A 69 -5.32 2.84 -8.11
CA ASP A 69 -5.08 1.51 -8.66
C ASP A 69 -5.31 0.47 -7.56
N LEU A 70 -6.30 -0.39 -7.76
CA LEU A 70 -6.67 -1.43 -6.81
C LEU A 70 -5.64 -2.57 -6.70
N GLN A 71 -4.64 -2.60 -7.59
CA GLN A 71 -3.54 -3.56 -7.59
C GLN A 71 -2.25 -2.99 -7.00
N GLU A 72 -2.18 -1.67 -6.80
CA GLU A 72 -1.01 -1.00 -6.23
C GLU A 72 -0.94 -1.27 -4.72
N ASP A 73 0.19 -1.83 -4.28
CA ASP A 73 0.49 -1.88 -2.86
C ASP A 73 0.99 -0.51 -2.38
N VAL A 74 0.06 0.29 -1.90
CA VAL A 74 0.33 1.63 -1.38
C VAL A 74 1.39 1.63 -0.28
N CYS A 75 1.50 0.56 0.51
CA CYS A 75 2.41 0.54 1.66
C CYS A 75 3.87 0.31 1.25
N SER A 76 4.15 -0.26 0.08
CA SER A 76 5.52 -0.39 -0.43
C SER A 76 5.99 0.83 -1.25
N LEU A 77 5.11 1.78 -1.55
CA LEU A 77 5.49 3.00 -2.27
C LEU A 77 6.42 3.90 -1.42
N PRO A 78 7.37 4.63 -2.03
CA PRO A 78 8.18 5.59 -1.29
C PRO A 78 7.37 6.82 -0.88
N LYS A 79 7.79 7.55 0.15
CA LYS A 79 7.31 8.93 0.34
C LYS A 79 7.66 9.79 -0.87
N GLU A 80 6.72 10.65 -1.26
CA GLU A 80 6.89 11.54 -2.39
C GLU A 80 6.40 12.95 -2.05
N THR A 81 7.33 13.89 -1.96
CA THR A 81 7.00 15.30 -1.71
C THR A 81 6.24 15.92 -2.89
N GLY A 82 6.52 15.48 -4.12
CA GLY A 82 5.98 16.07 -5.33
C GLY A 82 6.59 17.44 -5.66
N PHE A 83 6.15 18.06 -6.75
CA PHE A 83 6.78 19.28 -7.31
C PHE A 83 6.26 20.59 -6.72
N CYS A 84 5.07 20.58 -6.10
CA CYS A 84 4.51 21.77 -5.48
C CYS A 84 5.29 22.14 -4.20
N MET A 85 5.26 23.41 -3.81
CA MET A 85 6.06 23.93 -2.68
C MET A 85 5.22 24.29 -1.44
N ALA A 86 4.02 23.71 -1.29
CA ALA A 86 3.27 23.84 -0.05
C ALA A 86 3.92 23.01 1.08
N PHE A 87 3.53 23.28 2.32
CA PHE A 87 4.09 22.63 3.49
C PHE A 87 3.01 21.84 4.24
N PHE A 88 2.61 20.69 3.70
CA PHE A 88 1.64 19.81 4.37
C PHE A 88 2.38 18.72 5.15
N ARG A 89 2.21 18.71 6.49
CA ARG A 89 2.63 17.57 7.30
C ARG A 89 1.71 16.39 6.99
N ARG A 90 2.31 15.25 6.64
CA ARG A 90 1.62 14.01 6.28
C ARG A 90 2.36 12.82 6.87
N TRP A 91 1.71 11.67 6.82
CA TRP A 91 2.25 10.41 7.28
C TRP A 91 2.42 9.48 6.08
N TRP A 92 3.53 8.75 6.03
CA TRP A 92 3.76 7.69 5.06
C TRP A 92 4.22 6.45 5.82
N TYR A 93 3.94 5.28 5.27
CA TYR A 93 4.41 4.02 5.81
C TYR A 93 5.81 3.71 5.31
N ASN A 94 6.73 3.56 6.24
CA ASN A 94 8.11 3.17 6.01
C ASN A 94 8.23 1.65 6.23
N GLU A 95 8.11 0.89 5.15
CA GLU A 95 8.15 -0.58 5.17
C GLU A 95 9.44 -1.13 5.81
N LYS A 96 10.58 -0.50 5.57
CA LYS A 96 11.89 -0.93 6.12
C LYS A 96 11.90 -0.97 7.64
N ASN A 97 11.20 -0.02 8.26
CA ASN A 97 11.15 0.14 9.70
C ASN A 97 9.83 -0.36 10.29
N ASN A 98 8.86 -0.76 9.46
CA ASN A 98 7.50 -1.09 9.85
C ASN A 98 6.84 0.02 10.72
N THR A 99 7.01 1.27 10.28
CA THR A 99 6.56 2.47 11.01
C THR A 99 5.80 3.42 10.11
N CYS A 100 4.95 4.25 10.70
CA CYS A 100 4.36 5.39 10.02
C CYS A 100 5.13 6.63 10.43
N ASP A 101 5.85 7.24 9.49
CA ASP A 101 6.72 8.38 9.74
C ASP A 101 6.12 9.65 9.15
N MET A 102 6.41 10.80 9.76
CA MET A 102 6.01 12.10 9.23
C MET A 102 6.90 12.51 8.05
N PHE A 103 6.30 13.13 7.02
CA PHE A 103 7.03 13.80 5.95
C PHE A 103 6.29 15.07 5.49
N ILE A 104 6.97 15.90 4.70
CA ILE A 104 6.38 17.08 4.07
C ILE A 104 5.94 16.76 2.65
N TYR A 105 4.65 16.91 2.41
CA TYR A 105 4.04 16.84 1.08
C TYR A 105 3.86 18.25 0.50
N GLY A 106 4.33 18.41 -0.73
CA GLY A 106 4.30 19.65 -1.50
C GLY A 106 2.91 20.07 -1.98
N GLY A 107 1.93 19.16 -1.95
CA GLY A 107 0.53 19.45 -2.27
C GLY A 107 0.05 18.99 -3.65
N CYS A 108 0.94 18.53 -4.53
CA CYS A 108 0.58 17.93 -5.82
C CYS A 108 1.58 16.86 -6.25
N GLN A 109 1.16 15.98 -7.18
CA GLN A 109 2.01 14.97 -7.81
C GLN A 109 2.85 14.15 -6.81
N GLY A 110 2.20 13.66 -5.76
CA GLY A 110 2.74 12.57 -4.95
C GLY A 110 1.93 11.30 -5.17
N ASN A 111 2.31 10.22 -4.51
CA ASN A 111 1.59 8.95 -4.55
C ASN A 111 0.64 8.75 -3.35
N ASN A 112 0.01 7.57 -3.29
CA ASN A 112 -1.00 7.21 -2.30
C ASN A 112 -0.43 6.84 -0.92
N ASN A 113 0.89 6.67 -0.75
CA ASN A 113 1.53 6.51 0.57
C ASN A 113 1.65 7.86 1.28
N ASN A 114 0.50 8.48 1.50
CA ASN A 114 0.33 9.85 1.95
C ASN A 114 -1.01 9.96 2.69
N PHE A 115 -0.93 9.87 4.01
CA PHE A 115 -2.06 9.87 4.92
C PHE A 115 -2.08 11.18 5.73
N GLN A 116 -3.28 11.68 6.01
CA GLN A 116 -3.43 12.90 6.83
C GLN A 116 -3.01 12.68 8.28
N THR A 117 -3.28 11.51 8.86
CA THR A 117 -2.98 11.19 10.27
C THR A 117 -2.17 9.90 10.40
N GLU A 118 -1.43 9.78 11.50
CA GLU A 118 -0.68 8.56 11.85
C GLU A 118 -1.62 7.35 11.92
N SER A 119 -2.74 7.49 12.64
CA SER A 119 -3.77 6.45 12.77
C SER A 119 -4.27 5.96 11.40
N MET A 120 -4.46 6.84 10.41
CA MET A 120 -4.84 6.41 9.05
C MET A 120 -3.78 5.55 8.40
N CYS A 121 -2.51 5.97 8.49
CA CYS A 121 -1.38 5.22 7.97
C CYS A 121 -1.29 3.84 8.66
N GLU A 122 -1.34 3.81 9.99
CA GLU A 122 -1.23 2.57 10.75
C GLU A 122 -2.40 1.63 10.47
N ASN A 123 -3.63 2.15 10.48
CA ASN A 123 -4.80 1.34 10.19
C ASN A 123 -4.83 0.82 8.75
N PHE A 124 -4.19 1.51 7.81
CA PHE A 124 -4.15 1.08 6.42
C PHE A 124 -3.02 0.06 6.20
N CYS A 125 -1.80 0.39 6.62
CA CYS A 125 -0.61 -0.41 6.33
C CYS A 125 -0.26 -1.45 7.39
N LYS A 126 -0.57 -1.20 8.67
CA LYS A 126 -0.26 -2.14 9.76
C LYS A 126 -1.37 -3.17 10.01
N LYS A 127 -2.47 -3.19 9.24
CA LYS A 127 -3.58 -4.14 9.50
C LYS A 127 -3.26 -5.59 9.12
N SER A 128 -2.87 -6.28 10.19
CA SER A 128 -2.99 -7.70 10.57
C SER A 128 -2.18 -8.74 9.79
N HIS A 129 -0.96 -8.98 10.27
CA HIS A 129 -0.38 -10.32 10.49
C HIS A 129 -1.23 -11.23 11.43
N PHE A 130 -2.54 -11.00 11.54
CA PHE A 130 -3.46 -11.75 12.41
C PHE A 130 -4.66 -12.33 11.65
N ALA A 131 -4.47 -12.64 10.37
CA ALA A 131 -5.30 -13.62 9.69
C ALA A 131 -4.43 -14.83 9.35
N GLN A 132 -4.25 -15.70 10.35
CA GLN A 132 -3.87 -17.10 10.16
C GLN A 132 -5.09 -17.95 10.49
#